data_AF-W7TXX2-F1
#
_entry.id   AF-W7TXX2-F1
#
_cell.length_a   1.000
_cell.length_b   1.000
_cell.length_c   1.000
_cell.angle_alpha   90.00
_cell.angle_beta   90.00
_cell.angle_gamma   90.00
#
_symmetry.space_group_name_H-M   'P 1'
#
loop_
_entity.id
_entity.type
_entity.pdbx_description
1 polymer ?
#
loop_
_entity_poly.entity_id
_entity_poly.type
_entity_poly.pdbx_seq_one_letter_code
_entity_poly.pdbx_strand_id
1 'polypeptide(L)'
;MAHLIPSFPSSLTTVISLLFPLVLLALATFALLWLSKLVTIYLWNSYQSRHLPCVHQFLDFFSPLGILFPRLLRYRSNFYEIAPSLFERLQTPLFAFVSSRGLSVHIKDAHLIREVSITRRRAFPKAVRLYNRLRIFGDNIVTTEGAVWRRHRQVVRSAFTESNNRLVFDTAKRSLARMPGYYQ
;
A
#
# COMPACT_ATOMS: atom_id res chain seq x y z
N MET A 1 -1.14 6.30 -72.33
CA MET A 1 -2.16 6.77 -71.37
C MET A 1 -2.44 5.64 -70.39
N ALA A 2 -1.69 5.60 -69.28
CA ALA A 2 -1.86 4.60 -68.23
C ALA A 2 -2.97 5.10 -67.29
N HIS A 3 -4.15 4.48 -67.37
CA HIS A 3 -5.28 4.81 -66.53
C HIS A 3 -5.00 4.38 -65.08
N LEU A 4 -5.10 5.35 -64.17
CA LEU A 4 -5.06 5.21 -62.72
C LEU A 4 -6.17 4.25 -62.27
N ILE A 5 -5.79 3.05 -61.83
CA ILE A 5 -6.68 2.13 -61.12
C ILE A 5 -6.78 2.66 -59.68
N PRO A 6 -7.97 3.07 -59.20
CA PRO A 6 -8.13 3.43 -57.79
C PRO A 6 -7.95 2.17 -56.95
N SER A 7 -6.89 2.11 -56.16
CA SER A 7 -6.66 1.05 -55.19
C SER A 7 -7.77 1.10 -54.13
N PHE A 8 -8.70 0.15 -54.19
CA PHE A 8 -9.70 -0.02 -53.13
C PHE A 8 -8.97 -0.32 -51.81
N PRO A 9 -9.19 0.46 -50.74
CA PRO A 9 -8.63 0.15 -49.44
C PRO A 9 -9.14 -1.23 -49.00
N SER A 10 -8.24 -2.13 -48.59
CA SER A 10 -8.62 -3.44 -48.06
C SER A 10 -9.61 -3.23 -46.92
N SER A 11 -10.68 -4.04 -46.87
CA SER A 11 -11.76 -3.94 -45.87
C SER A 11 -11.24 -3.77 -44.44
N LEU A 12 -10.07 -4.34 -44.13
CA LEU A 12 -9.33 -4.19 -42.89
C LEU A 12 -8.96 -2.73 -42.56
N THR A 13 -8.46 -1.95 -43.52
CA THR A 13 -8.00 -0.56 -43.29
C THR A 13 -9.13 0.40 -42.97
N THR A 14 -10.29 0.24 -43.63
CA THR A 14 -11.51 1.03 -43.34
C THR A 14 -12.10 0.66 -41.98
N VAL A 15 -12.03 -0.62 -41.60
CA VAL A 15 -12.45 -1.07 -40.26
C VAL A 15 -11.53 -0.50 -39.19
N ILE A 16 -10.21 -0.53 -39.39
CA ILE A 16 -9.23 0.03 -38.44
C ILE A 16 -9.41 1.56 -38.28
N SER A 17 -9.62 2.30 -39.37
CA SER A 17 -9.79 3.76 -39.32
C SER A 17 -11.08 4.19 -38.60
N LEU A 18 -12.12 3.37 -38.61
CA LEU A 18 -13.36 3.60 -37.85
C LEU A 18 -13.26 3.12 -36.39
N LEU A 19 -12.58 2.01 -36.13
CA LEU A 19 -12.42 1.46 -34.77
C LEU A 19 -11.45 2.27 -33.92
N PHE A 20 -10.36 2.77 -34.50
CA PHE A 20 -9.35 3.55 -33.79
C PHE A 20 -9.91 4.76 -33.01
N PRO A 21 -10.71 5.67 -33.60
CA PRO A 21 -11.26 6.81 -32.87
C PRO A 21 -12.28 6.39 -31.80
N LEU A 22 -13.04 5.31 -32.02
CA LEU A 22 -13.97 4.78 -31.02
C LEU A 22 -13.23 4.22 -29.79
N VAL A 23 -12.14 3.48 -30.02
CA VAL A 23 -11.27 2.98 -28.95
C VAL A 23 -10.62 4.15 -28.21
N LEU A 24 -10.15 5.16 -28.92
CA LEU A 24 -9.53 6.35 -28.32
C LEU A 24 -10.54 7.14 -27.47
N LEU A 25 -11.78 7.29 -27.93
CA LEU A 25 -12.87 7.89 -27.17
C LEU A 25 -13.21 7.06 -25.92
N ALA A 26 -13.27 5.73 -26.03
CA ALA A 26 -13.49 4.84 -24.89
C ALA A 26 -12.38 4.93 -23.85
N LEU A 27 -11.11 4.99 -24.28
CA LEU A 27 -9.96 5.19 -23.41
C LEU A 27 -9.98 6.58 -22.75
N ALA A 28 -10.33 7.63 -23.50
CA ALA A 28 -10.42 8.99 -22.99
C ALA A 28 -11.53 9.13 -21.93
N THR A 29 -12.71 8.58 -22.19
CA THR A 29 -13.83 8.57 -21.23
C THR A 29 -13.49 7.74 -19.99
N PHE A 30 -12.87 6.57 -20.16
CA PHE A 30 -12.37 5.78 -19.04
C PHE A 30 -11.34 6.55 -18.20
N ALA A 31 -10.39 7.22 -18.84
CA ALA A 31 -9.38 8.04 -18.16
C ALA A 31 -10.01 9.22 -17.41
N LEU A 32 -11.02 9.89 -17.99
CA LEU A 32 -11.78 10.97 -17.37
C LEU A 32 -12.54 10.49 -16.12
N LEU A 33 -13.26 9.37 -16.22
CA LEU A 33 -13.97 8.78 -15.08
C LEU A 33 -13.01 8.29 -13.99
N TRP A 34 -11.86 7.76 -14.38
CA TRP A 34 -10.83 7.35 -13.45
C TRP A 34 -10.23 8.55 -12.71
N LEU A 35 -9.92 9.63 -13.43
CA LEU A 35 -9.40 10.87 -12.85
C LEU A 35 -10.43 11.54 -11.94
N SER A 36 -11.70 11.62 -12.37
CA SER A 36 -12.77 12.20 -11.54
C SER A 36 -12.91 11.43 -10.24
N LYS A 37 -12.89 10.09 -10.29
CA LYS A 37 -12.87 9.23 -9.09
C LYS A 37 -11.67 9.53 -8.18
N LEU A 38 -10.46 9.64 -8.73
CA LEU A 38 -9.27 9.97 -7.93
C LEU A 38 -9.38 11.33 -7.25
N VAL A 39 -9.89 12.33 -7.96
CA VAL A 39 -10.11 13.67 -7.42
C VAL A 39 -11.16 13.63 -6.32
N THR A 40 -12.31 12.98 -6.53
CA THR A 40 -13.35 12.85 -5.52
C THR A 40 -12.83 12.14 -4.26
N ILE A 41 -12.07 11.05 -4.41
CA ILE A 41 -11.45 10.34 -3.27
C ILE A 41 -10.47 11.25 -2.52
N TYR A 42 -9.61 11.97 -3.24
CA TYR A 42 -8.64 12.86 -2.61
C TYR A 42 -9.33 14.00 -1.85
N LEU A 43 -10.34 14.63 -2.44
CA LEU A 43 -11.10 15.71 -1.81
C LEU A 43 -11.86 15.20 -0.59
N TRP A 44 -12.47 14.01 -0.69
CA TRP A 44 -13.14 13.36 0.42
C TRP A 44 -12.18 13.06 1.58
N ASN A 45 -11.03 12.45 1.29
CA ASN A 45 -10.02 12.15 2.31
C ASN A 45 -9.49 13.44 2.96
N SER A 46 -9.25 14.47 2.15
CA SER A 46 -8.82 15.79 2.64
C SER A 46 -9.88 16.44 3.53
N TYR A 47 -11.17 16.23 3.24
CA TYR A 47 -12.28 16.71 4.07
C TYR A 47 -12.34 15.97 5.41
N GLN A 48 -12.24 14.64 5.39
CA GLN A 48 -12.31 13.82 6.61
C GLN A 48 -11.16 14.12 7.58
N SER A 49 -9.96 14.39 7.08
CA SER A 49 -8.77 14.63 7.91
C SER A 49 -8.52 16.09 8.26
N ARG A 50 -9.48 17.02 8.03
CA ARG A 50 -9.30 18.46 8.30
C ARG A 50 -8.96 18.80 9.74
N HIS A 51 -9.36 17.95 10.68
CA HIS A 51 -9.13 18.13 12.10
C HIS A 51 -7.74 17.66 12.57
N LEU A 52 -6.94 17.05 11.69
CA LEU A 52 -5.59 16.57 11.97
C LEU A 52 -4.56 17.38 11.16
N PRO A 53 -3.35 17.59 11.68
CA PRO A 53 -2.25 18.09 10.87
C PRO A 53 -2.02 17.11 9.71
N CYS A 54 -2.05 17.61 8.48
CA CYS A 54 -2.08 16.78 7.28
C CYS A 54 -0.96 17.13 6.29
N VAL A 55 -0.42 16.08 5.67
CA VAL A 55 0.52 16.15 4.56
C VAL A 55 -0.23 15.72 3.31
N HIS A 56 -0.36 16.65 2.37
CA HIS A 56 -1.07 16.39 1.12
C HIS A 56 -0.10 15.97 0.02
N GLN A 57 -0.40 14.84 -0.62
CA GLN A 57 0.24 14.41 -1.85
C GLN A 57 -0.80 13.74 -2.75
N PHE A 58 -1.25 14.44 -3.79
CA PHE A 58 -2.31 13.94 -4.68
C PHE A 58 -1.93 12.60 -5.33
N LEU A 59 -0.79 12.55 -6.02
CA LEU A 59 -0.30 11.34 -6.69
C LEU A 59 0.43 10.42 -5.72
N ASP A 60 -0.03 9.19 -5.62
CA ASP A 60 0.65 8.16 -4.81
C ASP A 60 1.81 7.53 -5.59
N PHE A 61 2.83 7.06 -4.87
CA PHE A 61 3.98 6.36 -5.44
C PHE A 61 3.56 5.11 -6.25
N PHE A 62 2.51 4.41 -5.82
CA PHE A 62 2.00 3.22 -6.52
C PHE A 62 0.98 3.55 -7.63
N SER A 63 0.71 4.83 -7.91
CA SER A 63 -0.18 5.21 -9.01
C SER A 63 0.56 5.14 -10.35
N PRO A 64 -0.10 4.75 -11.46
CA PRO A 64 0.55 4.75 -12.79
C PRO A 64 1.16 6.10 -13.15
N LEU A 65 0.47 7.19 -12.81
CA LEU A 65 0.98 8.55 -13.02
C LEU A 65 2.19 8.87 -12.13
N GLY A 66 2.22 8.39 -10.89
CA GLY A 66 3.39 8.53 -10.01
C GLY A 66 4.61 7.75 -10.52
N ILE A 67 4.39 6.59 -11.15
CA ILE A 67 5.45 5.78 -11.77
C ILE A 67 5.97 6.45 -13.05
N LEU A 68 5.09 6.96 -13.91
CA LEU A 68 5.45 7.61 -15.17
C LEU A 68 6.10 8.99 -14.96
N PHE A 69 5.63 9.73 -13.94
CA PHE A 69 6.08 11.09 -13.64
C PHE A 69 6.62 11.19 -12.20
N PRO A 70 7.73 10.52 -11.88
CA PRO A 70 8.26 10.47 -10.51
C PRO A 70 8.69 11.84 -9.98
N ARG A 71 8.96 12.80 -10.88
CA ARG A 71 9.32 14.18 -10.52
C ARG A 71 8.16 14.98 -9.92
N LEU A 72 6.92 14.55 -10.13
CA LEU A 72 5.72 15.20 -9.56
C LEU A 72 5.46 14.77 -8.11
N LEU A 73 6.15 13.73 -7.63
CA LEU A 73 6.00 13.22 -6.27
C LEU A 73 6.94 13.96 -5.31
N ARG A 74 6.37 14.66 -4.34
CA ARG A 74 7.14 15.35 -3.28
C ARG A 74 7.78 14.36 -2.32
N TYR A 75 7.07 13.29 -1.96
CA TYR A 75 7.58 12.20 -1.12
C TYR A 75 7.64 10.92 -1.97
N ARG A 76 8.86 10.54 -2.34
CA ARG A 76 9.15 9.45 -3.29
C ARG A 76 9.77 8.21 -2.63
N SER A 77 10.37 8.36 -1.45
CA SER A 77 11.02 7.25 -0.75
C SER A 77 10.08 6.55 0.24
N ASN A 78 10.55 5.44 0.80
CA ASN A 78 9.78 4.67 1.77
C ASN A 78 9.40 5.55 2.95
N PHE A 79 8.15 5.42 3.40
CA PHE A 79 7.64 6.22 4.52
C PHE A 79 8.56 6.14 5.75
N TYR A 80 9.17 4.98 6.04
CA TYR A 80 10.08 4.80 7.18
C TYR A 80 11.28 5.76 7.17
N GLU A 81 11.78 6.15 6.01
CA GLU A 81 12.90 7.09 5.89
C GLU A 81 12.44 8.54 6.06
N ILE A 82 11.25 8.87 5.54
CA ILE A 82 10.73 10.24 5.51
C ILE A 82 10.04 10.61 6.82
N ALA A 83 9.41 9.64 7.49
CA ALA A 83 8.56 9.86 8.65
C ALA A 83 9.23 10.66 9.77
N PRO A 84 10.48 10.37 10.19
CA PRO A 84 11.14 11.13 11.25
C PRO A 84 11.23 12.63 10.92
N SER A 85 11.69 12.97 9.72
CA SER A 85 11.81 14.37 9.25
C SER A 85 10.46 15.08 9.14
N LEU A 86 9.38 14.36 8.79
CA LEU A 86 8.03 14.91 8.77
C LEU A 86 7.51 15.21 10.17
N PHE A 87 7.73 14.31 11.14
CA PHE A 87 7.36 14.55 12.52
C PHE A 87 8.13 15.75 13.12
N GLU A 88 9.41 15.88 12.80
CA GLU A 88 10.22 17.03 13.22
C GLU A 88 9.74 18.33 12.59
N ARG A 89 9.49 18.34 11.28
CA ARG A 89 9.04 19.52 10.54
C ARG A 89 7.64 19.98 10.96
N LEU A 90 6.73 19.05 11.21
CA LEU A 90 5.36 19.35 11.61
C LEU A 90 5.21 19.57 13.12
N GLN A 91 6.24 19.22 13.92
CA GLN A 91 6.24 19.34 15.39
C GLN A 91 4.98 18.77 16.04
N THR A 92 4.49 17.64 15.53
CA THR A 92 3.22 17.04 15.97
C THR A 92 3.42 15.58 16.39
N PRO A 93 2.66 15.08 17.38
CA PRO A 93 2.76 13.69 17.84
C PRO A 93 2.11 12.69 16.87
N LEU A 94 1.26 13.19 15.97
CA LEU A 94 0.58 12.43 14.93
C LEU A 94 0.36 13.34 13.72
N PHE A 95 0.29 12.77 12.52
CA PHE A 95 -0.20 13.47 11.34
C PHE A 95 -0.91 12.52 10.37
N ALA A 96 -1.79 13.09 9.53
CA ALA A 96 -2.44 12.39 8.45
C ALA A 96 -1.68 12.57 7.13
N PHE A 97 -1.49 11.51 6.36
CA PHE A 97 -0.98 11.56 5.01
C PHE A 97 -2.13 11.28 4.05
N VAL A 98 -2.41 12.26 3.18
CA VAL A 98 -3.59 12.25 2.31
C VAL A 98 -3.16 12.12 0.86
N SER A 99 -3.59 11.04 0.21
CA SER A 99 -3.40 10.83 -1.22
C SER A 99 -4.67 10.40 -1.94
N SER A 100 -4.64 10.44 -3.27
CA SER A 100 -5.71 9.91 -4.12
C SER A 100 -5.92 8.40 -3.96
N ARG A 101 -4.94 7.70 -3.37
CA ARG A 101 -5.02 6.27 -3.06
C ARG A 101 -5.68 6.01 -1.70
N GLY A 102 -5.51 6.91 -0.73
CA GLY A 102 -6.11 6.73 0.58
C GLY A 102 -5.64 7.75 1.63
N LEU A 103 -6.14 7.54 2.85
CA LEU A 103 -5.79 8.28 4.05
C LEU A 103 -5.03 7.33 4.99
N SER A 104 -3.82 7.71 5.39
CA SER A 104 -3.08 7.02 6.45
C SER A 104 -2.76 7.98 7.59
N VAL A 105 -2.91 7.51 8.82
CA VAL A 105 -2.55 8.29 10.02
C VAL A 105 -1.29 7.69 10.61
N HIS A 106 -0.33 8.55 10.90
CA HIS A 106 0.97 8.17 11.45
C HIS A 106 1.08 8.74 12.85
N ILE A 107 1.52 7.92 13.79
CA ILE A 107 1.56 8.23 15.22
C ILE A 107 2.98 7.97 15.71
N LYS A 108 3.58 8.95 16.38
CA LYS A 108 4.89 8.84 17.05
C LYS A 108 4.75 8.67 18.56
N ASP A 109 3.68 9.18 19.15
CA ASP A 109 3.44 9.09 20.59
C ASP A 109 3.10 7.66 21.06
N ALA A 110 3.89 7.17 22.02
CA ALA A 110 3.73 5.86 22.62
C ALA A 110 2.39 5.69 23.34
N HIS A 111 1.85 6.75 23.96
CA HIS A 111 0.57 6.67 24.65
C HIS A 111 -0.57 6.43 23.66
N LEU A 112 -0.60 7.21 22.56
CA LEU A 112 -1.58 7.03 21.49
C LEU A 112 -1.44 5.68 20.79
N ILE A 113 -0.22 5.21 20.54
CA ILE A 113 0.01 3.87 19.97
C ILE A 113 -0.58 2.80 20.88
N ARG A 114 -0.35 2.89 22.19
CA ARG A 114 -0.91 1.95 23.17
C ARG A 114 -2.43 2.01 23.19
N GLU A 115 -3.01 3.21 23.16
CA GLU A 115 -4.46 3.39 23.16
C GLU A 115 -5.10 2.76 21.92
N VAL A 116 -4.57 3.05 20.72
CA VAL A 116 -5.09 2.54 19.45
C VAL A 116 -4.90 1.02 19.33
N SER A 117 -3.72 0.51 19.68
CA SER A 117 -3.34 -0.89 19.43
C SER A 117 -3.78 -1.87 20.51
N ILE A 118 -3.89 -1.44 21.77
CA ILE A 118 -4.22 -2.30 22.92
C ILE A 118 -5.61 -1.97 23.45
N THR A 119 -5.82 -0.74 23.92
CA THR A 119 -7.05 -0.35 24.63
C THR A 119 -8.27 -0.36 23.71
N ARG A 120 -8.15 0.27 22.53
CA ARG A 120 -9.22 0.42 21.53
C ARG A 120 -9.03 -0.49 20.32
N ARG A 121 -8.35 -1.62 20.48
CA ARG A 121 -8.07 -2.56 19.38
C ARG A 121 -9.32 -2.96 18.57
N ARG A 122 -10.49 -3.04 19.21
CA ARG A 122 -11.76 -3.37 18.52
C ARG A 122 -12.21 -2.29 17.54
N ALA A 123 -11.93 -1.02 17.83
CA ALA A 123 -12.24 0.10 16.94
C ALA A 123 -11.23 0.20 15.77
N PHE A 124 -10.02 -0.30 15.98
CA PHE A 124 -8.94 -0.31 14.98
C PHE A 124 -8.52 -1.75 14.64
N PRO A 125 -9.39 -2.53 13.97
CA PRO A 125 -9.04 -3.88 13.56
C PRO A 125 -7.90 -3.84 12.53
N LYS A 126 -7.08 -4.89 12.50
CA LYS A 126 -6.08 -5.00 11.43
C LYS A 126 -6.77 -5.08 10.07
N ALA A 127 -6.13 -4.52 9.05
CA ALA A 127 -6.58 -4.64 7.68
C ALA A 127 -6.29 -6.04 7.12
N VAL A 128 -7.09 -7.04 7.50
CA VAL A 128 -6.96 -8.45 7.10
C VAL A 128 -6.76 -8.63 5.59
N ARG A 129 -7.41 -7.78 4.79
CA ARG A 129 -7.29 -7.77 3.33
C ARG A 129 -5.84 -7.66 2.84
N LEU A 130 -4.96 -6.97 3.56
CA LEU A 130 -3.54 -6.85 3.21
C LEU A 130 -2.81 -8.20 3.33
N TYR A 131 -3.29 -9.08 4.21
CA TYR A 131 -2.70 -10.38 4.48
C TYR A 131 -3.34 -11.51 3.67
N ASN A 132 -4.27 -11.22 2.75
CA ASN A 132 -4.96 -12.22 1.95
C ASN A 132 -4.00 -13.18 1.22
N ARG A 133 -2.83 -12.70 0.79
CA ARG A 133 -1.81 -13.54 0.15
C ARG A 133 -1.26 -14.64 1.07
N LEU A 134 -1.28 -14.45 2.39
CA LEU A 134 -0.82 -15.44 3.36
C LEU A 134 -1.85 -16.55 3.61
N ARG A 135 -3.08 -16.43 3.07
CA ARG A 135 -4.12 -17.47 3.19
C ARG A 135 -3.83 -18.70 2.34
N ILE A 136 -2.78 -18.69 1.51
CA ILE A 136 -2.27 -19.91 0.85
C ILE A 136 -1.91 -21.02 1.86
N PHE A 137 -1.54 -20.65 3.08
CA PHE A 137 -1.26 -21.57 4.19
C PHE A 137 -2.49 -21.84 5.07
N GLY A 138 -3.68 -21.44 4.61
CA GLY A 138 -4.91 -21.41 5.40
C GLY A 138 -5.01 -20.19 6.33
N ASP A 139 -6.06 -20.19 7.14
CA ASP A 139 -6.31 -19.14 8.12
C ASP A 139 -5.30 -19.23 9.27
N ASN A 140 -4.70 -18.08 9.61
CA ASN A 140 -3.56 -17.98 10.51
C ASN A 140 -3.70 -16.74 11.42
N ILE A 141 -2.75 -16.58 12.36
CA ILE A 141 -2.77 -15.50 13.35
C ILE A 141 -2.74 -14.09 12.73
N VAL A 142 -2.19 -13.96 11.52
CA VAL A 142 -2.08 -12.68 10.81
C VAL A 142 -3.29 -12.43 9.92
N THR A 143 -3.94 -13.48 9.40
CA THR A 143 -5.12 -13.37 8.52
C THR A 143 -6.47 -13.38 9.26
N THR A 144 -6.51 -13.65 10.57
CA THR A 144 -7.78 -13.75 11.32
C THR A 144 -7.91 -12.71 12.44
N GLU A 145 -9.13 -12.29 12.79
CA GLU A 145 -9.39 -11.37 13.92
C GLU A 145 -10.35 -11.97 14.96
N GLY A 146 -10.49 -11.29 16.10
CA GLY A 146 -11.53 -11.59 17.09
C GLY A 146 -11.35 -12.96 17.78
N ALA A 147 -12.43 -13.75 17.85
CA ALA A 147 -12.43 -15.04 18.54
C ALA A 147 -11.51 -16.07 17.87
N VAL A 148 -11.50 -16.11 16.53
CA VAL A 148 -10.65 -17.03 15.75
C VAL A 148 -9.18 -16.70 15.98
N TRP A 149 -8.83 -15.40 15.97
CA TRP A 149 -7.49 -14.94 16.33
C TRP A 149 -7.06 -15.36 17.73
N ARG A 150 -7.94 -15.26 18.74
CA ARG A 150 -7.64 -15.70 20.11
C ARG A 150 -7.30 -17.19 20.16
N ARG A 151 -8.03 -18.02 19.42
CA ARG A 151 -7.78 -19.47 19.31
C ARG A 151 -6.42 -19.74 18.67
N HIS A 152 -6.13 -19.13 17.52
CA HIS A 152 -4.82 -19.28 16.87
C HIS A 152 -3.68 -18.79 17.77
N ARG A 153 -3.85 -17.64 18.45
CA ARG A 153 -2.85 -17.12 19.38
C ARG A 153 -2.61 -18.04 20.57
N GLN A 154 -3.65 -18.68 21.10
CA GLN A 154 -3.52 -19.63 22.21
C GLN A 154 -2.68 -20.85 21.81
N VAL A 155 -2.93 -21.42 20.62
CA VAL A 155 -2.15 -22.54 20.09
C VAL A 155 -0.70 -22.13 19.83
N VAL A 156 -0.47 -20.98 19.20
CA VAL A 156 0.89 -20.49 18.88
C VAL A 156 1.69 -20.16 20.15
N ARG A 157 1.03 -19.69 21.22
CA ARG A 157 1.71 -19.27 22.46
C ARG A 157 2.56 -20.37 23.09
N SER A 158 2.18 -21.65 22.96
CA SER A 158 2.95 -22.77 23.55
C SER A 158 4.30 -23.01 22.86
N ALA A 159 4.44 -22.61 21.59
CA ALA A 159 5.71 -22.72 20.87
C ALA A 159 6.73 -21.66 21.34
N PHE A 160 6.26 -20.47 21.72
CA PHE A 160 7.08 -19.30 22.09
C PHE A 160 7.19 -19.10 23.61
N THR A 161 7.42 -20.18 24.37
CA THR A 161 7.70 -20.11 25.81
C THR A 161 9.15 -19.66 26.06
N GLU A 162 9.43 -19.16 27.27
CA GLU A 162 10.78 -18.73 27.64
C GLU A 162 11.83 -19.85 27.51
N SER A 163 11.45 -21.07 27.90
CA SER A 163 12.31 -22.25 27.78
C SER A 163 12.63 -22.57 26.31
N ASN A 164 11.62 -22.56 25.44
CA ASN A 164 11.82 -22.81 24.01
C ASN A 164 12.64 -21.69 23.35
N ASN A 165 12.37 -20.43 23.68
CA ASN A 165 13.11 -19.28 23.16
C ASN A 165 14.59 -19.35 23.57
N ARG A 166 14.88 -19.72 24.82
CA ARG A 166 16.26 -19.94 25.30
C ARG A 166 16.97 -21.06 24.55
N LEU A 167 16.29 -22.20 24.34
CA LEU A 167 16.84 -23.32 23.58
C LEU A 167 17.20 -22.92 22.14
N VAL A 168 16.30 -22.22 21.46
CA VAL A 168 16.52 -21.71 20.09
C VAL A 168 17.71 -20.75 20.07
N PHE A 169 17.80 -19.83 21.05
CA PHE A 169 18.90 -18.88 21.16
C PHE A 169 20.26 -19.58 21.38
N ASP A 170 20.34 -20.54 22.31
CA ASP A 170 21.56 -21.31 22.57
C ASP A 170 21.98 -22.16 21.36
N THR A 171 21.00 -22.65 20.61
CA THR A 171 21.25 -23.40 19.36
C THR A 171 21.74 -22.47 18.26
N ALA A 172 21.13 -21.29 18.09
CA ALA A 172 21.57 -20.28 17.13
C ALA A 172 23.01 -19.82 17.41
N LYS A 173 23.37 -19.57 18.68
CA LYS A 173 24.76 -19.25 19.08
C LYS A 173 25.73 -20.36 18.69
N ARG A 174 25.40 -21.62 18.97
CA ARG A 174 26.24 -22.77 18.62
C ARG A 174 26.38 -22.93 17.11
N SER A 175 25.30 -22.73 16.36
CA SER A 175 25.33 -22.76 14.89
C SER A 175 26.21 -21.67 14.32
N LEU A 176 26.09 -20.43 14.83
CA LEU A 176 26.93 -19.30 14.43
C LEU A 176 28.41 -19.57 14.73
N ALA A 177 28.74 -20.12 15.91
CA ALA A 177 30.11 -20.47 16.26
C ALA A 177 30.72 -21.56 15.37
N ARG A 178 29.88 -22.36 14.70
CA ARG A 178 30.31 -23.42 13.76
C ARG A 178 30.40 -22.96 12.32
N MET A 179 29.90 -21.76 11.99
CA MET A 179 30.04 -21.20 10.65
C MET A 179 31.47 -20.66 10.50
N PRO A 180 32.32 -21.25 9.64
CA PRO A 180 33.65 -20.72 9.41
C PRO A 180 33.55 -19.35 8.71
N GLY A 181 34.27 -18.37 9.24
CA GLY A 181 34.67 -17.11 8.59
C GLY A 181 33.64 -16.40 7.71
N TYR A 182 32.83 -15.52 8.28
CA TYR A 182 32.18 -14.41 7.54
C TYR A 182 32.67 -13.02 7.99
N TYR A 183 33.64 -12.97 8.90
CA TYR A 183 34.27 -11.75 9.42
C TYR A 183 35.81 -11.88 9.41
N GLN A 184 36.37 -12.18 8.24
CA GLN A 184 37.77 -11.88 7.93
C GLN A 184 37.82 -11.00 6.69
#